data_AF-A0A3A8M4T9-F1
#
_entry.id   AF-A0A3A8M4T9-F1
#
_cell.length_a   1.000
_cell.length_b   1.000
_cell.length_c   1.000
_cell.angle_alpha   90.00
_cell.angle_beta   90.00
_cell.angle_gamma   90.00
#
_symmetry.space_group_name_H-M   'P 1'
#
loop_
_entity.id
_entity.type
_entity.pdbx_description
1 polymer ?
#
loop_
_entity_poly.entity_id
_entity_poly.type
_entity_poly.pdbx_seq_one_letter_code
_entity_poly.pdbx_strand_id
1 'polypeptide(L)'
;MADNLADTAVNTASKYQAIVAQYATDVGMKILGAIVFWVVGRWLINLAVRMVEGSLSRQKVDPTVLRYVGSIITVTLNVLLVIGILGYFGIQTTTFAALIAAAGVAIGMAWSGLLSNFAAGAFL
;
A
#
# COMPACT_ATOMS: atom_id res chain seq x y z
N MET A 1 39.43 41.60 1.91
CA MET A 1 39.14 40.48 0.98
C MET A 1 39.07 39.12 1.67
N ALA A 2 39.81 38.86 2.76
CA ALA A 2 39.76 37.58 3.46
C ALA A 2 38.50 37.35 4.34
N ASP A 3 37.87 38.40 4.89
CA ASP A 3 36.66 38.27 5.73
C ASP A 3 35.44 37.66 4.99
N ASN A 4 35.22 38.05 3.74
CA ASN A 4 34.07 37.57 2.95
C ASN A 4 34.12 36.06 2.64
N LEU A 5 35.32 35.45 2.64
CA LEU A 5 35.50 34.02 2.41
C LEU A 5 35.15 33.20 3.67
N ALA A 6 35.43 33.76 4.85
CA ALA A 6 35.05 33.15 6.12
C ALA A 6 33.52 33.21 6.31
N ASP A 7 32.89 34.34 5.98
CA ASP A 7 31.43 34.50 6.10
C ASP A 7 30.65 33.63 5.10
N THR A 8 31.16 33.43 3.88
CA THR A 8 30.52 32.52 2.91
C THR A 8 30.69 31.05 3.28
N ALA A 9 31.83 30.66 3.85
CA ALA A 9 32.03 29.31 4.38
C ALA A 9 31.13 29.01 5.59
N VAL A 10 31.00 29.95 6.53
CA VAL A 10 30.14 29.84 7.72
C VAL A 10 28.66 29.80 7.32
N ASN A 11 28.23 30.64 6.36
CA ASN A 11 26.85 30.61 5.84
C ASN A 11 26.53 29.33 5.05
N THR A 12 27.51 28.73 4.40
CA THR A 12 27.32 27.48 3.65
C THR A 12 27.22 26.29 4.62
N ALA A 13 28.09 26.22 5.63
CA ALA A 13 28.06 25.20 6.67
C ALA A 13 26.77 25.23 7.51
N SER A 14 26.27 26.44 7.86
CA SER A 14 24.99 26.59 8.57
C SER A 14 23.79 26.20 7.71
N LYS A 15 23.83 26.43 6.39
CA LYS A 15 22.79 26.01 5.45
C LYS A 15 22.69 24.49 5.30
N TYR A 16 23.83 23.78 5.27
CA TYR A 16 23.85 22.32 5.25
C TYR A 16 23.33 21.72 6.57
N GLN A 17 23.68 22.29 7.73
CA GLN A 17 23.13 21.86 9.02
C GLN A 17 21.63 22.11 9.14
N ALA A 18 21.13 23.25 8.67
CA ALA A 18 19.70 23.57 8.68
C ALA A 18 18.89 22.61 7.79
N ILE A 19 19.40 22.27 6.61
CA ILE A 19 18.75 21.31 5.70
C ILE A 19 18.75 19.91 6.33
N VAL A 20 19.88 19.42 6.85
CA VAL A 20 19.95 18.07 7.44
C VAL A 20 19.08 17.95 8.69
N ALA A 21 19.06 18.96 9.58
CA ALA A 21 18.22 18.96 10.78
C ALA A 21 16.71 19.05 10.45
N GLN A 22 16.34 19.83 9.43
CA GLN A 22 14.96 19.94 8.98
C GLN A 22 14.47 18.62 8.34
N TYR A 23 15.26 18.00 7.47
CA TYR A 23 14.94 16.70 6.87
C TYR A 23 14.91 15.56 7.90
N ALA A 24 15.80 15.57 8.90
CA ALA A 24 15.82 14.55 9.95
C ALA A 24 14.55 14.59 10.82
N THR A 25 14.04 15.79 11.13
CA THR A 25 12.83 15.96 11.94
C THR A 25 11.57 15.60 11.15
N ASP A 26 11.50 15.98 9.87
CA ASP A 26 10.39 15.61 8.98
C ASP A 26 10.34 14.10 8.71
N VAL A 27 11.50 13.47 8.50
CA VAL A 27 11.59 12.01 8.29
C VAL A 27 11.27 11.27 9.59
N GLY A 28 11.71 11.74 10.75
CA GLY A 28 11.38 11.15 12.05
C GLY A 28 9.88 11.11 12.33
N MET A 29 9.17 12.22 12.03
CA MET A 29 7.71 12.28 12.18
C MET A 29 6.98 11.40 11.15
N LYS A 30 7.50 11.32 9.91
CA LYS A 30 7.00 10.40 8.88
C LYS A 30 7.24 8.92 9.22
N ILE A 31 8.34 8.58 9.89
CA ILE A 31 8.59 7.19 10.32
C ILE A 31 7.60 6.80 11.42
N LEU A 32 7.35 7.67 12.40
CA LEU A 32 6.32 7.45 13.41
C LEU A 32 4.94 7.28 12.79
N GLY A 33 4.59 8.16 11.83
CA GLY A 33 3.35 8.03 11.06
C GLY A 33 3.27 6.73 10.27
N ALA A 34 4.36 6.30 9.64
CA ALA A 34 4.43 5.04 8.89
C ALA A 34 4.27 3.81 9.79
N ILE A 35 4.84 3.81 10.99
CA ILE A 35 4.65 2.74 11.97
C ILE A 35 3.19 2.67 12.40
N VAL A 36 2.58 3.81 12.74
CA VAL A 36 1.16 3.87 13.09
C VAL A 36 0.30 3.38 11.92
N PHE A 37 0.60 3.83 10.70
CA PHE A 37 -0.11 3.42 9.50
C PHE A 37 0.04 1.93 9.20
N TRP A 38 1.23 1.35 9.43
CA TRP A 38 1.47 -0.07 9.28
C TRP A 38 0.69 -0.90 10.31
N VAL A 39 0.67 -0.46 11.57
CA VAL A 39 -0.10 -1.12 12.64
C VAL A 39 -1.60 -1.08 12.33
N VAL A 40 -2.15 0.10 12.00
CA VAL A 40 -3.56 0.27 11.64
C VAL A 40 -3.89 -0.52 10.38
N GLY A 41 -3.02 -0.46 9.37
CA GLY A 41 -3.18 -1.20 8.13
C GLY A 41 -3.26 -2.70 8.36
N ARG A 42 -2.29 -3.27 9.05
CA ARG A 42 -2.26 -4.72 9.32
C ARG A 42 -3.44 -5.18 10.18
N TRP A 43 -3.89 -4.33 11.11
CA TRP A 43 -5.13 -4.57 11.86
C TRP A 43 -6.36 -4.60 10.93
N LEU A 44 -6.46 -3.66 9.99
CA LEU A 44 -7.57 -3.56 9.04
C LEU A 44 -7.58 -4.74 8.05
N ILE A 45 -6.41 -5.23 7.63
CA ILE A 45 -6.29 -6.46 6.83
C ILE A 45 -6.85 -7.65 7.58
N ASN A 46 -6.40 -7.86 8.82
CA ASN A 46 -6.86 -8.99 9.63
C ASN A 46 -8.37 -8.90 9.92
N LEU A 47 -8.90 -7.70 10.12
CA LEU A 47 -10.33 -7.48 10.29
C LEU A 47 -11.11 -7.85 9.02
N ALA A 48 -10.67 -7.36 7.86
CA ALA A 48 -11.31 -7.64 6.57
C ALA A 48 -11.30 -9.15 6.25
N VAL A 49 -10.17 -9.82 6.43
CA VAL A 49 -10.05 -11.27 6.22
C VAL A 49 -11.00 -12.03 7.14
N ARG A 50 -11.02 -11.71 8.44
CA ARG A 50 -11.95 -12.33 9.40
C ARG A 50 -13.42 -12.10 9.07
N MET A 51 -13.77 -10.90 8.57
CA MET A 51 -15.14 -10.61 8.15
C MET A 51 -15.55 -11.47 6.96
N VAL A 52 -14.67 -11.62 5.96
CA VAL A 52 -14.95 -12.47 4.79
C VAL A 52 -15.00 -13.95 5.15
N GLU A 53 -14.05 -14.44 5.95
CA GLU A 53 -14.04 -15.82 6.44
C GLU A 53 -15.28 -16.13 7.29
N GLY A 54 -15.68 -15.19 8.15
CA GLY A 54 -16.91 -15.30 8.96
C GLY A 54 -18.18 -15.31 8.11
N SER A 55 -18.22 -14.58 7.00
CA SER A 55 -19.36 -14.57 6.08
C SER A 55 -19.44 -15.88 5.27
N LEU A 56 -18.33 -16.33 4.69
CA LEU A 56 -18.27 -17.55 3.87
C LEU A 56 -18.49 -18.83 4.69
N SER A 57 -18.01 -18.88 5.93
CA SER A 57 -18.23 -20.04 6.81
C SER A 57 -19.72 -20.27 7.11
N ARG A 58 -20.52 -19.21 7.18
CA ARG A 58 -21.99 -19.30 7.34
C ARG A 58 -22.69 -19.86 6.10
N GLN A 59 -22.08 -19.74 4.93
CA GLN A 59 -22.62 -20.22 3.66
C GLN A 59 -22.23 -21.68 3.33
N LYS A 60 -21.58 -22.42 4.25
CA LYS A 60 -21.11 -23.80 4.02
C LYS A 60 -20.21 -23.94 2.78
N VAL A 61 -19.46 -22.88 2.45
CA VAL A 61 -18.49 -22.91 1.36
C VAL A 61 -17.32 -23.82 1.75
N ASP A 62 -16.80 -24.58 0.79
CA ASP A 62 -15.68 -25.51 1.02
C ASP A 62 -14.48 -24.77 1.64
N PRO A 63 -13.86 -25.31 2.71
CA PRO A 63 -12.71 -24.69 3.37
C PRO A 63 -11.55 -24.38 2.42
N THR A 64 -11.43 -25.13 1.32
CA THR A 64 -10.42 -24.91 0.28
C THR A 64 -10.65 -23.58 -0.44
N VAL A 65 -11.88 -23.31 -0.88
CA VAL A 65 -12.26 -22.05 -1.55
C VAL A 65 -12.10 -20.87 -0.61
N LEU A 66 -12.50 -21.07 0.65
CA LEU A 66 -12.40 -20.08 1.72
C LEU A 66 -10.93 -19.63 1.92
N ARG A 67 -10.00 -20.59 1.91
CA ARG A 67 -8.56 -20.33 1.98
C ARG A 67 -8.03 -19.60 0.74
N TYR A 68 -8.50 -19.95 -0.47
CA TYR A 68 -8.11 -19.25 -1.70
C TYR A 68 -8.57 -17.80 -1.69
N VAL A 69 -9.84 -17.54 -1.36
CA VAL A 69 -10.40 -16.18 -1.29
C VAL A 69 -9.70 -15.36 -0.21
N GLY A 70 -9.52 -15.91 0.99
CA GLY A 70 -8.80 -15.25 2.08
C GLY A 70 -7.36 -14.90 1.69
N SER A 71 -6.67 -15.80 0.98
CA SER A 71 -5.32 -15.55 0.47
C SER A 71 -5.30 -14.41 -0.54
N ILE A 72 -6.22 -14.40 -1.52
CA ILE A 72 -6.28 -13.34 -2.55
C ILE A 72 -6.52 -11.97 -1.88
N ILE A 73 -7.49 -11.89 -0.97
CA ILE A 73 -7.80 -10.68 -0.22
C ILE A 73 -6.58 -10.20 0.56
N THR A 74 -5.94 -11.11 1.29
CA THR A 74 -4.73 -10.80 2.08
C THR A 74 -3.61 -10.25 1.19
N VAL A 75 -3.37 -10.86 0.04
CA VAL A 75 -2.35 -10.39 -0.92
C VAL A 75 -2.70 -9.01 -1.46
N THR A 76 -3.94 -8.81 -1.94
CA THR A 76 -4.41 -7.53 -2.48
C THR A 76 -4.30 -6.40 -1.46
N LEU A 77 -4.83 -6.59 -0.25
CA LEU A 77 -4.75 -5.55 0.78
C LEU A 77 -3.32 -5.30 1.24
N ASN A 78 -2.45 -6.32 1.30
CA ASN A 78 -1.04 -6.10 1.61
C ASN A 78 -0.35 -5.22 0.55
N VAL A 79 -0.61 -5.46 -0.73
CA VAL A 79 -0.08 -4.63 -1.82
C VAL A 79 -0.56 -3.18 -1.68
N LEU A 80 -1.86 -2.98 -1.44
CA LEU A 80 -2.43 -1.64 -1.21
C LEU A 80 -1.82 -0.96 0.01
N LEU A 81 -1.59 -1.71 1.09
CA LEU A 81 -0.96 -1.20 2.31
C LEU A 81 0.48 -0.73 2.04
N VAL A 82 1.28 -1.53 1.33
CA VAL A 82 2.65 -1.16 0.96
C VAL A 82 2.65 0.13 0.14
N ILE A 83 1.76 0.24 -0.85
CA ILE A 83 1.66 1.46 -1.68
C ILE A 83 1.19 2.65 -0.84
N GLY A 84 0.26 2.46 0.09
CA GLY A 84 -0.18 3.50 1.03
C GLY A 84 0.96 4.01 1.90
N ILE A 85 1.81 3.11 2.40
CA ILE A 85 3.01 3.46 3.15
C ILE A 85 3.99 4.25 2.26
N LEU A 86 4.28 3.76 1.05
CA LEU A 86 5.17 4.46 0.11
C LEU A 86 4.65 5.87 -0.20
N GLY A 87 3.34 6.02 -0.40
CA GLY A 87 2.68 7.32 -0.60
C GLY A 87 2.81 8.24 0.60
N TYR A 88 2.72 7.71 1.82
CA TYR A 88 2.93 8.48 3.05
C TYR A 88 4.38 9.01 3.18
N PHE A 89 5.36 8.25 2.69
CA PHE A 89 6.76 8.71 2.59
C PHE A 89 6.98 9.80 1.51
N GLY A 90 5.96 10.11 0.71
CA GLY A 90 6.06 11.07 -0.39
C GLY A 90 6.59 10.47 -1.69
N ILE A 91 6.62 9.13 -1.80
CA ILE A 91 6.96 8.45 -3.04
C ILE A 91 5.76 8.53 -3.98
N GLN A 92 6.02 8.82 -5.26
CA GLN A 92 4.97 8.93 -6.27
C GLN A 92 4.35 7.55 -6.56
N THR A 93 3.15 7.32 -6.03
CA THR A 93 2.42 6.04 -6.16
C THR A 93 1.69 5.88 -7.49
N THR A 94 1.72 6.89 -8.36
CA THR A 94 1.02 6.92 -9.65
C THR A 94 1.42 5.76 -10.57
N THR A 95 2.72 5.41 -10.62
CA THR A 95 3.21 4.29 -11.43
C THR A 95 2.71 2.95 -10.90
N PHE A 96 2.67 2.77 -9.58
CA PHE A 96 2.10 1.58 -8.94
C PHE A 96 0.58 1.47 -9.19
N ALA A 97 -0.14 2.59 -9.13
CA ALA A 97 -1.57 2.61 -9.46
C ALA A 97 -1.82 2.20 -10.92
N ALA A 98 -1.01 2.69 -11.86
CA ALA A 98 -1.09 2.28 -13.27
C ALA A 98 -0.79 0.79 -13.45
N LEU A 99 0.22 0.25 -12.77
CA LEU A 99 0.54 -1.18 -12.79
C LEU A 99 -0.58 -2.04 -12.22
N ILE A 100 -1.18 -1.65 -11.10
CA ILE A 100 -2.32 -2.36 -10.51
C ILE A 100 -3.53 -2.30 -11.42
N ALA A 101 -3.81 -1.15 -12.03
CA ALA A 101 -4.90 -1.02 -12.99
C ALA A 101 -4.70 -1.99 -14.17
N ALA A 102 -3.49 -2.02 -14.75
CA ALA A 102 -3.16 -2.95 -15.82
C ALA A 102 -3.26 -4.43 -15.39
N ALA A 103 -2.71 -4.77 -14.22
CA ALA A 103 -2.78 -6.13 -13.68
C ALA A 103 -4.23 -6.56 -13.39
N GLY A 104 -5.04 -5.67 -12.81
CA GLY A 104 -6.45 -5.92 -12.53
C GLY A 104 -7.25 -6.17 -13.82
N VAL A 105 -6.99 -5.38 -14.87
CA VAL A 105 -7.59 -5.60 -16.19
C VAL A 105 -7.16 -6.95 -16.77
N ALA A 106 -5.86 -7.29 -16.71
CA ALA A 106 -5.35 -8.56 -17.21
C ALA A 106 -5.95 -9.78 -16.48
N ILE A 107 -5.99 -9.73 -15.13
CA ILE A 107 -6.58 -10.79 -14.30
C ILE A 107 -8.08 -10.90 -14.56
N GLY A 108 -8.79 -9.77 -14.67
CA GLY A 108 -10.21 -9.73 -14.99
C GLY A 108 -10.52 -10.35 -16.35
N MET A 109 -9.72 -10.03 -17.38
CA MET A 109 -9.85 -10.65 -18.70
C MET A 109 -9.57 -12.16 -18.64
N ALA A 110 -8.62 -12.61 -17.83
CA ALA A 110 -8.34 -14.05 -17.65
C ALA A 110 -9.52 -14.81 -17.03
N TRP A 111 -10.32 -14.15 -16.17
CA TRP A 111 -11.53 -14.75 -15.58
C TRP A 111 -12.81 -14.51 -16.38
N SER A 112 -12.80 -13.62 -17.38
CA SER A 112 -14.00 -13.29 -18.17
C SER A 112 -14.68 -14.51 -18.78
N GLY A 113 -13.91 -15.51 -19.24
CA GLY A 113 -14.44 -16.76 -19.78
C GLY A 113 -15.11 -17.67 -18.74
N LEU A 114 -14.58 -17.73 -17.51
CA LEU A 114 -15.20 -18.50 -16.42
C LEU A 114 -16.50 -17.84 -15.96
N LEU A 115 -16.50 -16.52 -15.81
CA LEU A 115 -17.68 -15.75 -15.39
C LEU A 115 -18.79 -15.78 -16.43
N SER A 116 -18.46 -15.75 -17.72
CA SER A 116 -19.44 -15.90 -18.81
C SER A 116 -20.18 -17.24 -18.75
N ASN A 117 -19.44 -18.34 -18.52
CA ASN A 117 -20.04 -19.66 -18.34
C ASN A 117 -20.90 -19.77 -17.08
N PHE A 118 -20.46 -19.16 -15.97
CA PHE A 118 -21.26 -19.09 -14.74
C PHE A 118 -22.57 -18.30 -14.93
N ALA A 119 -22.53 -17.17 -15.63
CA ALA A 119 -23.70 -16.35 -15.90
C ALA A 119 -24.72 -17.09 -16.78
N ALA A 120 -24.25 -17.74 -17.85
CA ALA A 120 -25.12 -18.55 -18.72
C ALA A 120 -25.85 -19.66 -17.94
N GLY A 121 -25.20 -20.30 -16.98
CA GLY A 121 -25.81 -21.32 -16.12
C GLY A 121 -26.76 -20.79 -15.04
N ALA A 122 -26.64 -19.52 -14.63
CA ALA A 122 -27.52 -18.90 -13.64
C ALA A 122 -28.83 -18.34 -14.25
N PHE A 123 -28.84 -18.09 -15.57
CA PHE A 123 -30.02 -17.60 -16.30
C PHE A 123 -30.91 -18.72 -16.89
N LEU A 124 -30.47 -19.98 -16.81
CA LEU A 124 -31.24 -21.18 -17.18
C LEU A 124 -31.88 -21.80 -15.93
#